data_AF-A0A2N5KC86-F1
#
_entry.id   AF-A0A2N5KC86-F1
#
_cell.length_a   1.000
_cell.length_b   1.000
_cell.length_c   1.000
_cell.angle_alpha   90.00
_cell.angle_beta   90.00
_cell.angle_gamma   90.00
#
_symmetry.space_group_name_H-M   'P 1'
#
loop_
_entity.id
_entity.type
_entity.pdbx_description
1 polymer ?
#
loop_
_entity_poly.entity_id
_entity_poly.type
_entity_poly.pdbx_seq_one_letter_code
_entity_poly.pdbx_strand_id
1 'polypeptide(L)'
;MDTKSVAETTKAIRNRVDRGMDLYRAGAVSRHGDALVVAGRARFYTVFVRDGEPRCDCLDFRERCRDAGHACKHGYAAVAFEARERCGRSRGAKILRH
;
A
#
# COMPACT_ATOMS: atom_id res chain seq x y z
N MET A 1 -9.94 -18.02 -21.73
CA MET A 1 -9.04 -17.15 -20.93
C MET A 1 -8.68 -15.96 -21.80
N ASP A 2 -9.35 -14.82 -21.57
CA ASP A 2 -9.06 -13.57 -22.27
C ASP A 2 -7.61 -13.14 -22.01
N THR A 3 -6.80 -13.15 -23.05
CA THR A 3 -5.48 -12.53 -23.07
C THR A 3 -5.64 -11.02 -23.08
N LYS A 4 -6.12 -10.41 -21.97
CA LYS A 4 -5.60 -9.09 -21.64
C LYS A 4 -4.08 -9.28 -21.61
N SER A 5 -3.39 -8.65 -22.53
CA SER A 5 -1.98 -8.92 -22.78
C SER A 5 -1.24 -8.80 -21.44
N VAL A 6 -0.39 -9.78 -21.11
CA VAL A 6 0.41 -9.77 -19.87
C VAL A 6 1.12 -8.41 -19.70
N ALA A 7 1.47 -7.76 -20.81
CA ALA A 7 2.02 -6.40 -20.83
C ALA A 7 1.06 -5.33 -20.28
N GLU A 8 -0.24 -5.39 -20.60
CA GLU A 8 -1.26 -4.45 -20.10
C GLU A 8 -1.48 -4.61 -18.60
N THR A 9 -1.59 -5.86 -18.12
CA THR A 9 -1.70 -6.16 -16.69
C THR A 9 -0.46 -5.66 -15.93
N THR A 10 0.74 -5.93 -16.47
CA THR A 10 2.00 -5.47 -15.88
C THR A 10 2.07 -3.95 -15.82
N LYS A 11 1.69 -3.24 -16.89
CA LYS A 11 1.64 -1.77 -16.92
C LYS A 11 0.65 -1.23 -15.90
N ALA A 12 -0.52 -1.86 -15.76
CA ALA A 12 -1.51 -1.46 -14.77
C ALA A 12 -1.00 -1.64 -13.34
N ILE A 13 -0.25 -2.71 -13.05
CA ILE A 13 0.37 -2.91 -11.73
C ILE A 13 1.44 -1.85 -11.47
N ARG A 14 2.37 -1.63 -12.41
CA ARG A 14 3.41 -0.59 -12.28
C ARG A 14 2.81 0.78 -12.01
N ASN A 15 1.81 1.19 -12.78
CA ASN A 15 1.10 2.46 -12.56
C ASN A 15 0.46 2.56 -11.16
N ARG A 16 -0.03 1.46 -10.58
CA ARG A 16 -0.57 1.47 -9.22
C ARG A 16 0.53 1.59 -8.18
N VAL A 17 1.64 0.89 -8.38
CA VAL A 17 2.83 0.98 -7.51
C VAL A 17 3.36 2.40 -7.49
N ASP A 18 3.61 3.00 -8.66
CA ASP A 18 4.17 4.35 -8.78
C ASP A 18 3.29 5.37 -8.05
N ARG A 19 1.98 5.35 -8.31
CA ARG A 19 1.02 6.23 -7.63
C ARG A 19 0.93 5.96 -6.13
N GLY A 20 1.13 4.72 -5.69
CA GLY A 20 1.21 4.39 -4.27
C GLY A 20 2.46 4.96 -3.61
N MET A 21 3.59 4.89 -4.30
CA MET A 21 4.84 5.49 -3.83
C MET A 21 4.76 7.02 -3.78
N ASP A 22 4.07 7.65 -4.72
CA ASP A 22 3.82 9.10 -4.69
C ASP A 22 2.99 9.52 -3.48
N LEU A 23 1.92 8.78 -3.14
CA LEU A 23 1.12 9.02 -1.94
C LEU A 23 1.97 8.87 -0.66
N TYR A 24 2.79 7.82 -0.58
CA TYR A 24 3.69 7.61 0.54
C TYR A 24 4.72 8.75 0.68
N ARG A 25 5.37 9.16 -0.42
CA ARG A 25 6.35 10.26 -0.42
C ARG A 25 5.71 11.60 -0.06
N ALA A 26 4.45 11.82 -0.44
CA ALA A 26 3.69 13.00 -0.06
C ALA A 26 3.27 13.02 1.43
N GLY A 27 3.60 11.99 2.21
CA GLY A 27 3.21 11.90 3.62
C GLY A 27 1.71 11.66 3.80
N ALA A 28 1.04 11.09 2.80
CA ALA A 28 -0.41 10.90 2.82
C ALA A 28 -0.87 9.69 3.65
N VAL A 29 0.03 9.04 4.40
CA VAL A 29 -0.26 7.81 5.16
C VAL A 29 -0.07 8.07 6.65
N SER A 30 -1.08 7.77 7.45
CA SER A 30 -1.05 7.86 8.91
C SER A 30 -1.52 6.56 9.56
N ARG A 31 -1.06 6.29 10.79
CA ARG A 31 -1.48 5.13 11.59
C ARG A 31 -2.57 5.51 12.58
N HIS A 32 -3.63 4.70 12.62
CA HIS A 32 -4.74 4.81 13.55
C HIS A 32 -5.08 3.42 14.12
N GLY A 33 -4.50 3.09 15.28
CA GLY A 33 -4.63 1.75 15.86
C GLY A 33 -3.96 0.68 14.99
N ASP A 34 -4.71 -0.37 14.65
CA ASP A 34 -4.30 -1.45 13.74
C ASP A 34 -4.52 -1.11 12.26
N ALA A 35 -5.19 0.02 11.98
CA ALA A 35 -5.46 0.50 10.64
C ALA A 35 -4.47 1.58 10.21
N LEU A 36 -4.25 1.65 8.90
CA LEU A 36 -3.62 2.79 8.23
C LEU A 36 -4.68 3.59 7.50
N VAL A 37 -4.56 4.91 7.54
CA VAL A 37 -5.42 5.83 6.79
C VAL A 37 -4.56 6.48 5.70
N VAL A 38 -5.04 6.40 4.46
CA VAL A 38 -4.38 7.00 3.31
C VAL A 38 -5.25 8.13 2.75
N ALA A 39 -4.74 9.35 2.78
CA ALA A 39 -5.40 10.52 2.21
C ALA A 39 -5.31 10.46 0.67
N GLY A 40 -6.47 10.41 0.02
CA GLY A 40 -6.63 10.66 -1.41
C GLY A 40 -6.99 12.12 -1.69
N ARG A 41 -7.20 12.46 -2.96
CA ARG A 41 -7.51 13.84 -3.39
C ARG A 41 -8.75 14.48 -2.73
N ALA A 42 -9.75 13.68 -2.34
CA ALA A 42 -11.01 14.18 -1.77
C ALA A 42 -11.62 13.25 -0.71
N ARG A 43 -10.93 12.16 -0.35
CA ARG A 43 -11.43 11.11 0.54
C ARG A 43 -10.28 10.47 1.29
N PHE A 44 -10.57 9.90 2.45
CA PHE A 44 -9.66 9.04 3.19
C PHE A 44 -10.06 7.58 2.93
N TYR A 45 -9.06 6.71 2.88
CA TYR A 45 -9.24 5.28 2.70
C TYR A 45 -8.56 4.53 3.83
N THR A 46 -9.27 3.57 4.41
CA THR A 46 -8.70 2.69 5.43
C THR A 46 -8.01 1.51 4.76
N VAL A 47 -6.80 1.21 5.23
CA VAL A 47 -5.98 0.09 4.77
C VAL A 47 -5.51 -0.73 5.97
N PHE A 48 -5.75 -2.03 5.93
CA PHE A 48 -5.21 -2.99 6.89
C PHE A 48 -4.12 -3.81 6.22
N VAL A 49 -2.92 -3.84 6.78
CA VAL A 49 -1.81 -4.65 6.25
C VAL A 49 -1.60 -5.86 7.14
N ARG A 50 -1.84 -7.06 6.62
CA ARG A 50 -1.59 -8.33 7.32
C ARG A 50 -0.61 -9.15 6.52
N ASP A 51 0.48 -9.60 7.14
CA ASP A 51 1.53 -10.40 6.50
C ASP A 51 2.12 -9.80 5.21
N GLY A 52 2.12 -8.46 5.10
CA GLY A 52 2.58 -7.75 3.91
C GLY A 52 1.51 -7.56 2.83
N GLU A 53 0.31 -8.11 3.02
CA GLU A 53 -0.83 -7.95 2.12
C GLU A 53 -1.78 -6.85 2.60
N PRO A 54 -1.98 -5.77 1.81
CA PRO A 54 -2.90 -4.71 2.16
C PRO A 54 -4.32 -5.02 1.70
N ARG A 55 -5.30 -4.81 2.59
CA ARG A 55 -6.73 -4.74 2.28
C ARG A 55 -7.20 -3.31 2.40
N CYS A 56 -7.81 -2.78 1.34
CA CYS A 56 -8.28 -1.39 1.29
C CYS A 56 -9.79 -1.33 1.02
N ASP A 57 -10.46 -0.35 1.61
CA ASP A 57 -11.89 -0.07 1.41
C ASP A 57 -12.22 0.63 0.06
N CYS A 58 -11.20 1.09 -0.68
CA CYS A 58 -11.42 1.83 -1.92
C CYS A 58 -12.02 0.95 -3.03
N LEU A 59 -12.77 1.60 -3.95
CA LEU A 59 -13.45 0.92 -5.05
C LEU A 59 -12.51 0.13 -5.96
N ASP A 60 -11.33 0.68 -6.29
CA ASP A 60 -10.32 0.02 -7.13
C ASP A 60 -9.86 -1.31 -6.53
N PHE A 61 -9.71 -1.37 -5.19
CA PHE A 61 -9.39 -2.63 -4.53
C PHE A 61 -10.55 -3.62 -4.63
N ARG A 62 -11.77 -3.18 -4.29
CA ARG A 62 -12.96 -4.04 -4.25
C ARG A 62 -13.33 -4.63 -5.61
N GLU A 63 -13.21 -3.85 -6.67
CA GLU A 63 -13.71 -4.23 -8.00
C GLU A 63 -12.63 -4.81 -8.91
N ARG A 64 -11.34 -4.49 -8.68
CA ARG A 64 -10.28 -4.79 -9.66
C ARG A 64 -9.09 -5.52 -9.07
N CYS A 65 -8.72 -5.25 -7.83
CA CYS A 65 -7.47 -5.78 -7.27
C CYS A 65 -7.68 -7.02 -6.39
N ARG A 66 -8.80 -7.10 -5.66
CA ARG A 66 -9.07 -8.18 -4.69
C ARG A 66 -8.95 -9.57 -5.32
N ASP A 67 -9.69 -9.82 -6.38
CA ASP A 67 -9.76 -11.16 -7.00
C ASP A 67 -8.50 -11.51 -7.79
N ALA A 68 -7.74 -10.50 -8.19
CA ALA A 68 -6.46 -10.66 -8.87
C ALA A 68 -5.26 -10.80 -7.90
N GLY A 69 -5.47 -10.75 -6.58
CA GLY A 69 -4.40 -10.81 -5.60
C GLY A 69 -3.44 -9.61 -5.68
N HIS A 70 -3.94 -8.43 -6.05
CA HIS A 70 -3.14 -7.22 -6.20
C HIS A 70 -3.53 -6.16 -5.15
N ALA A 71 -2.61 -5.23 -4.89
CA ALA A 71 -2.91 -4.05 -4.10
C ALA A 71 -3.39 -2.89 -4.99
N CYS A 72 -4.29 -2.06 -4.46
CA CYS A 72 -4.54 -0.75 -5.05
C CYS A 72 -3.40 0.22 -4.67
N LYS A 73 -3.38 1.43 -5.27
CA LYS A 73 -2.37 2.46 -4.93
C LYS A 73 -2.28 2.79 -3.43
N HIS A 74 -3.41 2.81 -2.71
CA HIS A 74 -3.40 3.07 -1.26
C HIS A 74 -2.77 1.91 -0.49
N GLY A 75 -3.00 0.67 -0.95
CA GLY A 75 -2.37 -0.52 -0.40
C GLY A 75 -0.86 -0.49 -0.56
N TYR A 76 -0.35 -0.15 -1.75
CA TYR A 76 1.10 -0.01 -1.95
C TYR A 76 1.71 1.08 -1.06
N ALA A 77 1.03 2.23 -0.91
CA ALA A 77 1.47 3.29 -0.01
C ALA A 77 1.56 2.82 1.45
N ALA A 78 0.54 2.09 1.91
CA ALA A 78 0.46 1.52 3.25
C ALA A 78 1.56 0.47 3.51
N VAL A 79 1.83 -0.41 2.54
CA VAL A 79 2.92 -1.41 2.65
C VAL A 79 4.28 -0.72 2.75
N ALA A 80 4.53 0.31 1.94
CA ALA A 80 5.78 1.07 2.00
C ALA A 80 5.96 1.77 3.36
N PHE A 81 4.88 2.33 3.91
CA PHE A 81 4.87 2.92 5.25
C PHE A 81 5.19 1.88 6.33
N GLU A 82 4.50 0.73 6.33
CA GLU A 82 4.77 -0.39 7.25
C GLU A 82 6.23 -0.86 7.17
N ALA A 83 6.76 -1.03 5.96
CA ALA A 83 8.13 -1.47 5.76
C ALA A 83 9.13 -0.49 6.39
N ARG A 84 8.94 0.82 6.19
CA ARG A 84 9.76 1.85 6.84
C ARG A 84 9.67 1.78 8.35
N GLU A 85 8.47 1.69 8.92
CA GLU A 85 8.27 1.63 10.37
C GLU A 85 8.96 0.40 10.97
N ARG A 86 8.85 -0.76 10.32
CA ARG A 86 9.55 -1.99 10.73
C ARG A 86 11.07 -1.81 10.68
N CYS A 87 11.61 -1.31 9.57
CA CYS A 87 13.03 -1.03 9.43
C CYS A 87 13.56 -0.01 10.45
N GLY A 88 12.78 1.02 10.77
CA GLY A 88 13.11 2.03 11.77
C GLY A 88 13.19 1.46 13.18
N ARG A 89 12.22 0.60 13.55
CA ARG A 89 12.23 -0.14 14.84
C ARG A 89 13.44 -1.08 14.95
N SER A 90 13.78 -1.80 13.89
CA SER A 90 14.96 -2.67 13.87
C SER A 90 16.29 -1.92 14.01
N ARG A 91 16.36 -0.66 13.55
CA ARG A 91 17.54 0.19 13.72
C ARG A 91 17.63 0.80 15.12
N GLY A 92 16.51 1.23 15.71
CA GLY A 92 16.47 1.73 17.10
C GLY A 92 16.84 0.67 18.15
N ALA A 93 16.48 -0.60 17.92
CA ALA A 93 16.83 -1.71 18.81
C ALA A 93 18.34 -2.04 18.87
N LYS A 94 19.13 -1.60 17.87
CA LYS A 94 20.60 -1.79 17.87
C LYS A 94 21.38 -0.70 18.62
N ILE A 95 20.78 0.46 18.88
CA ILE A 95 21.48 1.60 19.49
C ILE A 95 21.47 1.54 21.03
N LEU A 96 20.57 0.76 21.63
CA LEU A 96 20.44 0.62 23.10
C LEU A 96 21.22 -0.59 23.69
N ARG A 97 22.22 -1.12 22.99
CA ARG A 97 23.03 -2.29 23.43
C ARG A 97 24.54 -2.02 23.51
N HIS A 98 24.96 -0.77 23.63
CA HIS A 98 26.36 -0.42 23.88
C HIS A 98 26.49 0.53 25.05
#